data_AF-A0A1B7MFU8-F1
#
_entry.id   AF-A0A1B7MFU8-F1
#
_cell.length_a   1.000
_cell.length_b   1.000
_cell.length_c   1.000
_cell.angle_alpha   90.00
_cell.angle_beta   90.00
_cell.angle_gamma   90.00
#
_symmetry.space_group_name_H-M   'P 1'
#
loop_
_entity.id
_entity.type
_entity.pdbx_description
1 polymer ?
#
loop_
_entity_poly.entity_id
_entity_poly.type
_entity_poly.pdbx_seq_one_letter_code
_entity_poly.pdbx_strand_id
1 'polypeptide(L)'
;MIRFYVVLKTDLFFVRVSGNAKIREIIDFLQSKSAVAHRILGGISDDQYEYYKLKNPVSFSDDDRAIADVVKDCLDQNNWQEVSPLHFVKGLAPMLSDSHVHLVIQPRAGKLPIYPLILD
;
A
#
# COMPACT_ATOMS: atom_id res chain seq x y z
N MET A 1 13.87 12.02 2.37
CA MET A 1 12.49 11.48 2.48
C MET A 1 12.11 10.92 1.13
N ILE A 2 11.41 9.80 1.10
CA ILE A 2 10.90 9.15 -0.10
C ILE A 2 9.40 9.40 -0.19
N ARG A 3 8.90 9.61 -1.41
CA ARG A 3 7.48 9.86 -1.72
C ARG A 3 7.03 8.89 -2.80
N PHE A 4 5.88 8.26 -2.59
CA PHE A 4 5.30 7.30 -3.54
C PHE A 4 3.85 6.99 -3.17
N TYR A 5 3.17 6.25 -4.03
CA TYR A 5 1.84 5.71 -3.76
C TYR A 5 1.88 4.25 -3.30
N VAL A 6 0.93 3.90 -2.44
CA VAL A 6 0.69 2.54 -1.97
C VAL A 6 -0.78 2.19 -2.13
N VAL A 7 -1.06 0.94 -2.47
CA VAL A 7 -2.43 0.40 -2.41
C VAL A 7 -2.57 -0.39 -1.11
N LEU A 8 -3.53 0.00 -0.28
CA LEU A 8 -3.94 -0.73 0.91
C LEU A 8 -5.34 -1.29 0.67
N LYS A 9 -5.47 -2.62 0.64
CA LYS A 9 -6.69 -3.31 0.20
C LYS A 9 -7.10 -2.88 -1.22
N THR A 10 -8.01 -1.92 -1.32
CA THR A 10 -8.59 -1.39 -2.57
C THR A 10 -8.42 0.11 -2.70
N ASP A 11 -7.68 0.73 -1.77
CA ASP A 11 -7.60 2.17 -1.63
C ASP A 11 -6.17 2.64 -1.87
N LEU A 12 -6.04 3.77 -2.57
CA LEU A 12 -4.78 4.37 -2.94
C LEU A 12 -4.38 5.46 -1.93
N PHE A 13 -3.16 5.38 -1.41
CA PHE A 13 -2.63 6.36 -0.45
C PHE A 13 -1.28 6.90 -0.88
N PHE A 14 -1.12 8.21 -0.73
CA PHE A 14 0.17 8.86 -0.85
C PHE A 14 0.96 8.75 0.45
N VAL A 15 2.22 8.31 0.38
CA VAL A 15 3.09 8.15 1.55
C VAL A 15 4.34 9.00 1.44
N ARG A 16 4.76 9.54 2.59
CA ARG A 16 6.00 10.32 2.70
C ARG A 16 6.76 9.89 3.95
N VAL A 17 7.78 9.06 3.75
CA VAL A 17 8.54 8.40 4.84
C VAL A 17 10.05 8.58 4.69
N SER A 18 10.81 8.21 5.71
CA SER A 18 12.27 8.11 5.60
C SER A 18 12.66 6.96 4.67
N GLY A 19 13.72 7.09 3.89
CA GLY A 19 14.22 5.97 3.08
C GLY A 19 14.79 4.81 3.91
N ASN A 20 15.15 5.09 5.16
CA ASN A 20 15.59 4.11 6.15
C ASN A 20 14.43 3.64 7.06
N ALA A 21 13.19 4.08 6.82
CA ALA A 21 12.03 3.50 7.49
C ALA A 21 11.87 2.04 7.07
N LYS A 22 11.35 1.20 7.97
CA LYS A 22 10.92 -0.15 7.63
C LYS A 22 9.61 -0.12 6.85
N ILE A 23 9.37 -1.13 6.01
CA ILE A 23 8.13 -1.23 5.22
C ILE A 23 6.90 -1.25 6.13
N ARG A 24 6.95 -1.96 7.26
CA ARG A 24 5.84 -1.97 8.25
C ARG A 24 5.47 -0.60 8.80
N GLU A 25 6.42 0.33 8.92
CA GLU A 25 6.18 1.69 9.44
C GLU A 25 5.27 2.50 8.51
N ILE A 26 5.01 2.02 7.28
CA ILE A 26 4.01 2.60 6.39
C ILE A 26 2.61 2.47 6.99
N ILE A 27 2.29 1.37 7.68
CA ILE A 27 0.98 1.21 8.34
C ILE A 27 0.82 2.26 9.45
N ASP A 28 1.83 2.43 10.30
CA ASP A 28 1.82 3.45 11.36
C ASP A 28 1.65 4.87 10.78
N PHE A 29 2.35 5.15 9.67
CA PHE A 29 2.20 6.41 8.93
C PHE A 29 0.77 6.59 8.43
N LEU A 30 0.19 5.57 7.79
CA LEU A 30 -1.16 5.63 7.24
C LEU A 30 -2.21 5.83 8.35
N GLN A 31 -2.10 5.10 9.48
CA GLN A 31 -3.01 5.25 10.62
C GLN A 31 -2.94 6.66 11.24
N SER A 32 -1.75 7.26 11.31
CA SER A 32 -1.57 8.59 11.91
C SER A 32 -1.95 9.75 10.99
N LYS A 33 -2.03 9.52 9.66
CA LYS A 33 -2.23 10.59 8.67
C LYS A 33 -3.56 10.52 7.92
N SER A 34 -4.24 9.38 7.90
CA SER A 34 -5.47 9.21 7.15
C SER A 34 -6.55 8.56 8.00
N ALA A 35 -7.65 9.27 8.24
CA ALA A 35 -8.82 8.72 8.92
C ALA A 35 -9.43 7.55 8.13
N VAL A 36 -9.34 7.60 6.80
CA VAL A 36 -9.77 6.52 5.90
C VAL A 36 -8.88 5.29 6.11
N ALA A 37 -7.56 5.46 6.11
CA ALA A 37 -6.65 4.34 6.36
C ALA A 37 -6.80 3.80 7.79
N HIS A 38 -6.98 4.67 8.79
CA HIS A 38 -7.27 4.26 10.17
C HIS A 38 -8.53 3.39 10.25
N ARG A 39 -9.61 3.79 9.56
CA ARG A 39 -10.86 3.01 9.47
C ARG A 39 -10.65 1.67 8.75
N ILE A 40 -9.93 1.67 7.63
CA ILE A 40 -9.64 0.46 6.84
C ILE A 40 -8.79 -0.54 7.62
N LEU A 41 -7.81 -0.02 8.36
CA LEU A 41 -6.91 -0.80 9.20
C LEU A 41 -7.58 -1.21 10.52
N GLY A 42 -8.61 -0.50 11.01
CA GLY A 42 -9.42 -0.92 12.15
C GLY A 42 -8.66 -1.15 13.45
N GLY A 43 -7.51 -0.49 13.65
CA GLY A 43 -6.62 -0.73 14.80
C GLY A 43 -5.83 -2.04 14.74
N ILE A 44 -5.84 -2.72 13.59
CA ILE A 44 -5.10 -3.94 13.34
C ILE A 44 -3.60 -3.65 13.27
N SER A 45 -2.81 -4.54 13.90
CA SER A 45 -1.36 -4.51 13.91
C SER A 45 -0.73 -4.89 12.57
N ASP A 46 0.49 -4.40 12.34
CA ASP A 46 1.22 -4.54 11.08
C ASP A 46 1.54 -6.00 10.68
N ASP A 47 1.53 -6.92 11.65
CA ASP A 47 1.78 -8.36 11.50
C ASP A 47 0.60 -9.15 10.89
N GLN A 48 -0.56 -8.52 10.77
CA GLN A 48 -1.73 -9.11 10.11
C GLN A 48 -1.81 -8.76 8.62
N TYR A 49 -0.82 -8.03 8.11
CA TYR A 49 -0.72 -7.64 6.71
C TYR A 49 0.47 -8.31 6.03
N GLU A 50 0.29 -8.56 4.74
CA GLU A 50 1.32 -9.01 3.81
C GLU A 50 1.66 -7.86 2.86
N TYR A 51 2.94 -7.79 2.50
CA TYR A 51 3.52 -6.65 1.80
C TYR A 51 4.13 -7.14 0.49
N TYR A 52 3.74 -6.49 -0.60
CA TYR A 52 4.16 -6.87 -1.94
C TYR A 52 4.68 -5.63 -2.67
N LYS A 53 5.93 -5.66 -3.13
CA LYS A 53 6.37 -4.67 -4.10
C LYS A 53 5.85 -5.03 -5.49
N LEU A 54 5.58 -4.01 -6.30
CA LEU A 54 5.24 -4.22 -7.71
C LEU A 54 6.52 -4.43 -8.52
N LYS A 55 6.57 -5.52 -9.28
CA LYS A 55 7.70 -5.83 -10.20
C LYS A 55 7.81 -4.76 -11.27
N ASN A 56 6.68 -4.32 -11.80
CA ASN A 56 6.52 -3.16 -12.67
C ASN A 56 5.64 -2.13 -11.93
N PRO A 57 6.23 -1.05 -11.37
CA PRO A 57 5.47 0.02 -10.73
C PRO A 57 4.39 0.59 -11.67
N VAL A 58 3.19 0.80 -11.14
CA VAL A 58 2.06 1.30 -11.95
C VAL A 58 2.06 2.83 -11.89
N SER A 59 2.02 3.48 -13.05
CA SER A 59 1.96 4.93 -13.12
C SER A 59 0.63 5.44 -12.58
N PHE A 60 0.73 6.46 -11.73
CA PHE A 60 -0.33 7.33 -11.29
C PHE A 60 0.07 8.74 -11.74
N SER A 61 -0.14 9.01 -13.03
CA SER A 61 0.06 10.31 -13.68
C SER A 61 -1.29 10.98 -13.95
N ASP A 62 -1.26 12.31 -14.13
CA ASP A 62 -2.41 13.20 -14.43
C ASP A 62 -3.19 12.88 -15.73
N ASP A 63 -2.92 11.76 -16.38
CA ASP A 63 -3.81 11.27 -17.43
C ASP A 63 -5.12 10.85 -16.73
N ASP A 64 -6.27 11.15 -17.35
CA ASP A 64 -7.64 10.97 -16.84
C ASP A 64 -8.04 9.53 -16.39
N ARG A 65 -7.07 8.63 -16.17
CA ARG A 65 -7.28 7.32 -15.55
C ARG A 65 -7.92 7.48 -14.19
N ALA A 66 -9.08 6.84 -14.04
CA ALA A 66 -9.74 6.72 -12.76
C ALA A 66 -8.82 5.98 -11.76
N ILE A 67 -8.81 6.44 -10.50
CA ILE A 67 -8.09 5.76 -9.40
C ILE A 67 -8.44 4.26 -9.36
N ALA A 68 -9.70 3.91 -9.66
CA ALA A 68 -10.16 2.53 -9.71
C ALA A 68 -9.40 1.67 -10.73
N ASP A 69 -9.05 2.21 -11.90
CA ASP A 69 -8.28 1.50 -12.93
C ASP A 69 -6.84 1.29 -12.48
N VAL A 70 -6.23 2.30 -11.86
CA VAL A 70 -4.87 2.19 -11.29
C VAL A 70 -4.84 1.15 -10.18
N VAL A 71 -5.80 1.17 -9.26
CA VAL A 71 -5.91 0.14 -8.20
C VAL A 71 -6.08 -1.23 -8.82
N LYS A 72 -6.95 -1.39 -9.83
CA LYS A 72 -7.17 -2.67 -10.51
C LYS A 72 -5.88 -3.22 -11.11
N ASP A 73 -5.10 -2.38 -11.80
CA ASP A 73 -3.79 -2.78 -12.36
C ASP A 73 -2.80 -3.15 -11.25
N CYS A 74 -2.81 -2.44 -10.12
CA CYS A 74 -2.00 -2.78 -8.95
C CYS A 74 -2.43 -4.09 -8.29
N LEU A 75 -3.69 -4.52 -8.44
CA LEU A 75 -4.22 -5.74 -7.85
C LEU A 75 -3.98 -7.01 -8.70
N ASP A 76 -3.33 -6.88 -9.85
CA ASP A 76 -2.83 -8.04 -10.60
C ASP A 76 -1.66 -8.69 -9.84
N GLN A 77 -1.96 -9.82 -9.18
CA GLN A 77 -0.99 -10.59 -8.39
C GLN A 77 0.18 -11.12 -9.23
N ASN A 78 0.03 -11.22 -10.56
CA ASN A 78 1.17 -11.57 -11.43
C ASN A 78 2.24 -10.49 -11.43
N ASN A 79 1.94 -9.27 -10.99
CA ASN A 79 2.89 -8.18 -10.84
C ASN A 79 3.48 -8.09 -9.42
N TRP A 80 3.07 -8.95 -8.49
CA TRP A 80 3.50 -8.87 -7.09
C TRP A 80 4.80 -9.63 -6.84
N GLN A 81 5.59 -9.11 -5.93
CA GLN A 81 6.70 -9.81 -5.30
C GLN A 81 6.65 -9.55 -3.79
N GLU A 82 6.53 -10.62 -3.01
CA GLU A 82 6.53 -10.53 -1.55
C GLU A 82 7.82 -9.88 -1.04
N VAL A 83 7.67 -9.00 -0.05
CA VAL A 83 8.78 -8.32 0.61
C VAL A 83 8.62 -8.42 2.13
N SER A 84 9.75 -8.61 2.82
CA SER A 84 9.74 -8.63 4.27
C SER A 84 9.36 -7.25 4.83
N PRO A 85 8.43 -7.15 5.80
CA PRO A 85 8.11 -5.89 6.47
C PRO A 85 9.31 -5.25 7.19
N LEU A 86 10.36 -6.04 7.47
CA LEU A 86 11.60 -5.61 8.10
C LEU A 86 12.64 -5.07 7.10
N HIS A 87 12.36 -5.11 5.79
CA HIS A 87 13.20 -4.43 4.81
C HIS A 87 12.96 -2.92 4.86
N PHE A 88 13.96 -2.17 4.38
CA PHE A 88 13.86 -0.73 4.27
C PHE A 88 13.05 -0.33 3.05
N VAL A 89 12.30 0.77 3.15
CA VAL A 89 11.48 1.32 2.06
C VAL A 89 12.31 1.56 0.79
N LYS A 90 13.56 2.06 0.92
CA LYS A 90 14.46 2.23 -0.24
C LYS A 90 14.77 0.95 -1.02
N GLY A 91 14.47 -0.23 -0.48
CA GLY A 91 14.64 -1.52 -1.14
C GLY A 91 13.44 -1.96 -2.00
N LEU A 92 12.35 -1.18 -2.03
CA LEU A 92 11.16 -1.50 -2.81
C LEU A 92 11.39 -1.38 -4.32
N ALA A 93 12.18 -0.40 -4.76
CA ALA A 93 12.51 -0.20 -6.17
C ALA A 93 13.87 0.53 -6.29
N PRO A 94 14.57 0.43 -7.44
CA PRO A 94 15.78 1.21 -7.70
C PRO A 94 15.56 2.73 -7.61
N MET A 95 14.36 3.18 -8.01
CA MET A 95 13.91 4.56 -7.90
C MET A 95 12.43 4.57 -7.51
N LEU A 96 12.12 5.22 -6.40
CA LEU A 96 10.77 5.45 -5.93
C LEU A 96 10.33 6.85 -6.36
N SER A 97 9.11 6.98 -6.88
CA SER A 97 8.58 8.24 -7.40
C SER A 97 7.18 8.53 -6.88
N ASP A 98 6.84 9.81 -6.82
CA ASP A 98 5.52 10.31 -6.46
C ASP A 98 4.51 10.28 -7.61
N SER A 99 4.86 9.67 -8.74
CA SER A 99 3.94 9.39 -9.85
C SER A 99 3.70 7.90 -10.06
N HIS A 100 4.11 7.04 -9.11
CA HIS A 100 3.93 5.60 -9.25
C HIS A 100 3.50 4.93 -7.95
N VAL A 101 2.73 3.87 -8.10
CA VAL A 101 2.46 2.89 -7.06
C VAL A 101 3.61 1.89 -7.02
N HIS A 102 4.16 1.66 -5.84
CA HIS A 102 5.29 0.73 -5.67
C HIS A 102 5.03 -0.40 -4.67
N LEU A 103 3.98 -0.27 -3.85
CA LEU A 103 3.68 -1.20 -2.76
C LEU A 103 2.19 -1.51 -2.72
N VAL A 104 1.88 -2.79 -2.54
CA VAL A 104 0.55 -3.29 -2.22
C VAL A 104 0.61 -3.91 -0.82
N ILE A 105 -0.35 -3.53 0.03
CA ILE A 105 -0.52 -4.02 1.38
C ILE A 105 -1.88 -4.72 1.44
N GLN A 106 -1.86 -6.04 1.67
CA GLN A 106 -3.08 -6.84 1.79
C GLN A 106 -3.20 -7.48 3.16
N PRO A 107 -4.42 -7.68 3.68
CA PRO A 107 -4.63 -8.49 4.86
C PRO A 107 -4.18 -9.92 4.58
N ARG A 108 -3.53 -10.54 5.56
CA ARG A 108 -3.13 -11.95 5.47
C ARG A 108 -4.38 -12.83 5.34
N ALA A 109 -4.41 -13.67 4.31
CA ALA A 109 -5.52 -14.59 4.09
C ALA A 109 -5.67 -15.51 5.33
N GLY A 110 -6.82 -15.40 6.02
CA GLY A 110 -7.12 -16.14 7.25
C GLY A 110 -7.21 -15.30 8.54
N LYS A 111 -6.93 -13.99 8.51
CA LYS A 111 -7.01 -13.10 9.69
C LYS A 111 -7.81 -11.81 9.50
N LEU A 112 -8.70 -11.72 8.51
CA LEU A 112 -9.65 -10.61 8.47
C LEU A 112 -10.78 -10.85 9.48
N PRO A 113 -11.10 -9.89 10.36
CA PRO A 113 -12.45 -9.82 10.91
C PRO A 113 -13.39 -9.66 9.71
N ILE A 114 -14.40 -10.52 9.62
CA ILE A 114 -15.52 -10.32 8.71
C ILE A 114 -16.21 -9.04 9.17
N TYR A 115 -15.90 -7.90 8.55
CA TYR A 115 -16.76 -6.74 8.65
C TYR A 115 -17.87 -6.91 7.61
N PRO A 116 -19.14 -6.96 8.00
CA PRO A 116 -20.22 -6.91 7.04
C PRO A 116 -20.11 -5.59 6.27
N LEU A 117 -20.18 -5.68 4.94
CA LEU A 117 -20.40 -4.55 4.06
C LEU A 117 -21.68 -3.84 4.53
N ILE A 118 -21.54 -2.71 5.22
CA ILE A 118 -22.65 -1.77 5.36
C ILE A 118 -22.71 -1.04 4.02
N LEU A 119 -23.67 -1.46 3.18
CA LEU A 119 -24.20 -0.63 2.10
C LEU A 119 -25.02 0.48 2.76
N ASP A 120 -24.56 1.73 2.61
CA ASP A 120 -25.42 2.91 2.66
C ASP A 120 -25.72 3.35 1.23
#